data_AF-A0A7X9EVX7-F1
#
_entry.id   AF-A0A7X9EVX7-F1
#
_cell.length_a   1.000
_cell.length_b   1.000
_cell.length_c   1.000
_cell.angle_alpha   90.00
_cell.angle_beta   90.00
_cell.angle_gamma   90.00
#
_symmetry.space_group_name_H-M   'P 1'
#
loop_
_entity.id
_entity.type
_entity.pdbx_description
1 polymer ?
#
loop_
_entity_poly.entity_id
_entity_poly.type
_entity_poly.pdbx_seq_one_letter_code
_entity_poly.pdbx_strand_id
1 'polypeptide(L)'
;MDEGYKSSLISFFDSIDKLDSGERASLKRSAGNDLIDARPGALAAFYRALPYGVPRFKENTWFLAATLYAGCKTIMSQSDRGKNWDETNFGWSLKKAASQKSSAGFDKKFKALLDSGQSDYIASFQLRQLVVQIDGMGAPVNWPKLLQDLLNWEHPDHFVQKNWARAYFMRDKEE
;
A
#
# COMPACT_ATOMS: atom_id res chain seq x y z
N MET A 1 -17.19 1.49 10.30
CA MET A 1 -16.13 0.46 10.09
C MET A 1 -15.88 -0.18 11.44
N ASP A 2 -15.83 -1.50 11.50
CA ASP A 2 -15.57 -2.20 12.76
C ASP A 2 -14.10 -1.97 13.21
N GLU A 3 -13.92 -1.59 14.47
CA GLU A 3 -12.59 -1.40 15.07
C GLU A 3 -11.78 -2.70 15.05
N GLY A 4 -12.45 -3.86 15.09
CA GLY A 4 -11.81 -5.17 14.93
C GLY A 4 -11.10 -5.33 13.58
N TYR A 5 -11.69 -4.82 12.49
CA TYR A 5 -11.10 -4.91 11.16
C TYR A 5 -9.86 -4.02 11.01
N LYS A 6 -9.91 -2.79 11.54
CA LYS A 6 -8.74 -1.89 11.57
C LYS A 6 -7.60 -2.50 12.37
N SER A 7 -7.91 -3.06 13.54
CA SER A 7 -6.92 -3.73 14.39
C SER A 7 -6.26 -4.89 13.67
N SER A 8 -7.03 -5.70 12.92
CA SER A 8 -6.50 -6.79 12.10
C SER A 8 -5.49 -6.30 11.06
N LEU A 9 -5.80 -5.22 10.33
CA LEU A 9 -4.91 -4.63 9.33
C LEU A 9 -3.60 -4.12 9.95
N ILE A 10 -3.65 -3.49 11.13
CA ILE A 10 -2.45 -3.02 11.84
C ILE A 10 -1.60 -4.21 12.29
N SER A 11 -2.24 -5.19 12.95
CA SER A 11 -1.56 -6.36 13.50
C SER A 11 -0.83 -7.22 12.46
N PHE A 12 -1.28 -7.15 11.19
CA PHE A 12 -0.62 -7.80 10.07
C PHE A 12 0.75 -7.22 9.79
N PHE A 13 0.87 -5.89 9.71
CA PHE A 13 2.16 -5.25 9.48
C PHE A 13 3.09 -5.39 10.69
N ASP A 14 2.54 -5.35 11.91
CA ASP A 14 3.28 -5.67 13.14
C ASP A 14 3.83 -7.11 13.12
N SER A 15 3.06 -8.05 12.56
CA SER A 15 3.50 -9.44 12.40
C SER A 15 4.62 -9.56 11.36
N ILE A 16 4.58 -8.77 10.27
CA ILE A 16 5.67 -8.72 9.28
C ILE A 16 6.96 -8.15 9.90
N ASP A 17 6.84 -7.14 10.78
CA ASP A 17 8.01 -6.57 11.47
C ASP A 17 8.68 -7.54 12.45
N LYS A 18 7.93 -8.54 12.95
CA LYS A 18 8.44 -9.62 13.81
C LYS A 18 9.09 -10.77 13.04
N LEU A 19 8.98 -10.80 11.71
CA LEU A 19 9.65 -11.81 10.89
C LEU A 19 11.17 -11.61 10.91
N ASP A 20 11.91 -12.70 10.71
CA ASP A 20 13.36 -12.61 10.62
C ASP A 20 13.82 -11.93 9.32
N SER A 21 15.12 -11.61 9.25
CA SER A 21 15.70 -10.90 8.10
C SER A 21 15.63 -11.70 6.78
N GLY A 22 15.70 -13.03 6.84
CA GLY A 22 15.59 -13.92 5.69
C GLY A 22 14.16 -14.00 5.15
N GLU A 23 13.18 -13.99 6.04
CA GLU A 23 11.75 -14.00 5.72
C GLU A 23 11.32 -12.68 5.10
N ARG A 24 11.70 -11.55 5.71
CA ARG A 24 11.48 -10.22 5.13
C ARG A 24 12.17 -10.08 3.78
N ALA A 25 13.39 -10.60 3.63
CA ALA A 25 14.08 -10.62 2.34
C ALA A 25 13.35 -11.49 1.30
N SER A 26 12.73 -12.59 1.72
CA SER A 26 11.95 -13.46 0.84
C SER A 26 10.66 -12.78 0.33
N LEU A 27 9.94 -12.09 1.21
CA LEU A 27 8.79 -11.25 0.82
C LEU A 27 9.22 -10.16 -0.15
N LYS A 28 10.27 -9.40 0.18
CA LYS A 28 10.80 -8.33 -0.68
C LYS A 28 11.15 -8.83 -2.09
N ARG A 29 11.78 -10.01 -2.21
CA ARG A 29 12.15 -10.60 -3.50
C ARG A 29 10.94 -11.04 -4.34
N SER A 30 9.78 -11.19 -3.72
CA SER A 30 8.54 -11.56 -4.40
C SER A 30 7.71 -10.35 -4.83
N ALA A 31 8.18 -9.13 -4.57
CA ALA A 31 7.48 -7.91 -4.95
C ALA A 31 7.34 -7.79 -6.47
N GLY A 32 6.09 -7.83 -6.96
CA GLY A 32 5.75 -7.78 -8.38
C GLY A 32 5.30 -9.12 -8.97
N ASN A 33 5.32 -10.19 -8.18
CA ASN A 33 4.73 -11.48 -8.52
C ASN A 33 3.40 -11.65 -7.78
N ASP A 34 2.49 -12.41 -8.37
CA ASP A 34 1.26 -12.85 -7.69
C ASP A 34 1.58 -13.92 -6.63
N LEU A 35 0.66 -14.10 -5.69
CA LEU A 35 0.76 -15.10 -4.63
C LEU A 35 0.93 -16.52 -5.21
N ILE A 36 0.33 -16.81 -6.36
CA ILE A 36 0.44 -18.12 -7.03
C ILE A 36 1.86 -18.43 -7.48
N ASP A 37 2.67 -17.41 -7.77
CA ASP A 37 4.06 -17.52 -8.21
C ASP A 37 5.06 -17.33 -7.07
N ALA A 38 4.57 -17.20 -5.83
CA ALA A 38 5.40 -16.92 -4.68
C ALA A 38 6.32 -18.12 -4.35
N ARG A 39 7.60 -17.81 -4.10
CA ARG A 39 8.58 -18.83 -3.69
C ARG A 39 8.23 -19.38 -2.30
N PRO A 40 8.63 -20.63 -1.96
CA PRO A 40 8.29 -21.25 -0.68
C PRO A 40 8.63 -20.40 0.56
N GLY A 41 9.78 -19.72 0.56
CA GLY A 41 10.16 -18.85 1.67
C GLY A 41 9.24 -17.63 1.83
N ALA A 42 8.74 -17.06 0.73
CA ALA A 42 7.79 -15.96 0.77
C ALA A 42 6.39 -16.42 1.19
N LEU A 43 5.96 -17.60 0.74
CA LEU A 43 4.71 -18.23 1.18
C LEU A 43 4.72 -18.48 2.70
N ALA A 44 5.80 -19.08 3.22
CA ALA A 44 5.93 -19.35 4.65
C ALA A 44 5.91 -18.05 5.49
N ALA A 45 6.66 -17.04 5.06
CA ALA A 45 6.69 -15.73 5.71
C ALA A 45 5.30 -15.04 5.68
N PHE A 46 4.63 -15.07 4.52
CA PHE A 46 3.31 -14.48 4.34
C PHE A 46 2.26 -15.15 5.23
N TYR A 47 2.12 -16.47 5.18
CA TYR A 47 1.11 -17.19 5.95
C TYR A 47 1.37 -17.19 7.45
N ARG A 48 2.60 -16.95 7.89
CA ARG A 48 2.90 -16.72 9.32
C ARG A 48 2.39 -15.36 9.79
N ALA A 49 2.45 -14.34 8.93
CA ALA A 49 2.01 -12.99 9.27
C ALA A 49 0.49 -12.78 9.04
N LEU A 50 -0.11 -13.50 8.09
CA LEU A 50 -1.50 -13.32 7.68
C LEU A 50 -2.47 -13.57 8.85
N PRO A 51 -3.41 -12.63 9.14
CA PRO A 51 -4.41 -12.84 10.17
C PRO A 51 -5.32 -14.02 9.85
N TYR A 52 -5.78 -14.70 10.90
CA TYR A 52 -6.77 -15.76 10.74
C TYR A 52 -8.10 -15.20 10.18
N GLY A 53 -8.73 -15.96 9.29
CA GLY A 53 -10.04 -15.61 8.73
C GLY A 53 -10.00 -14.71 7.50
N VAL A 54 -8.82 -14.34 6.98
CA VAL A 54 -8.72 -13.68 5.67
C VAL A 54 -9.22 -14.65 4.57
N PRO A 55 -10.22 -14.27 3.77
CA PRO A 55 -10.70 -15.11 2.67
C PRO A 55 -9.63 -15.29 1.59
N ARG A 56 -9.53 -16.50 1.02
CA ARG A 56 -8.54 -16.85 -0.03
C ARG A 56 -8.52 -15.88 -1.21
N PHE A 57 -9.68 -15.42 -1.66
CA PHE A 57 -9.78 -14.48 -2.79
C PHE A 57 -9.19 -13.10 -2.49
N LYS A 58 -8.97 -12.76 -1.22
CA LYS A 58 -8.29 -11.51 -0.80
C LYS A 58 -6.80 -11.70 -0.58
N GLU A 59 -6.31 -12.94 -0.43
CA GLU A 59 -4.91 -13.21 -0.06
C GLU A 59 -3.91 -12.58 -1.04
N ASN A 60 -4.22 -12.52 -2.34
CA ASN A 60 -3.32 -11.88 -3.31
C ASN A 60 -3.09 -10.38 -3.01
N THR A 61 -4.13 -9.66 -2.59
CA THR A 61 -4.03 -8.24 -2.21
C THR A 61 -3.21 -8.06 -0.92
N TRP A 62 -3.40 -8.95 0.06
CA TRP A 62 -2.61 -8.95 1.29
C TRP A 62 -1.14 -9.28 1.00
N PHE A 63 -0.88 -10.22 0.09
CA PHE A 63 0.45 -10.60 -0.34
C PHE A 63 1.15 -9.43 -1.04
N LEU A 64 0.47 -8.76 -1.98
CA LEU A 64 0.98 -7.55 -2.62
C LEU A 64 1.38 -6.50 -1.58
N ALA A 65 0.51 -6.20 -0.61
CA ALA A 65 0.83 -5.24 0.45
C ALA A 65 2.04 -5.67 1.30
N ALA A 66 2.16 -6.96 1.65
CA ALA A 66 3.29 -7.49 2.42
C ALA A 66 4.62 -7.39 1.66
N THR A 67 4.63 -7.73 0.37
CA THR A 67 5.86 -7.69 -0.44
C THR A 67 6.34 -6.24 -0.66
N LEU A 68 5.42 -5.30 -0.82
CA LEU A 68 5.72 -3.87 -0.88
C LEU A 68 6.24 -3.36 0.47
N TYR A 69 5.56 -3.68 1.57
CA TYR A 69 5.96 -3.28 2.92
C TYR A 69 7.36 -3.75 3.28
N ALA A 70 7.67 -5.03 3.02
CA ALA A 70 8.99 -5.61 3.27
C ALA A 70 10.12 -4.97 2.46
N GLY A 71 9.78 -4.31 1.34
CA GLY A 71 10.73 -3.63 0.47
C GLY A 71 11.04 -2.18 0.86
N CYS A 72 10.11 -1.52 1.55
CA CYS A 72 10.20 -0.11 1.91
C CYS A 72 10.95 0.12 3.23
N LYS A 73 11.55 1.30 3.36
CA LYS A 73 12.32 1.69 4.55
C LYS A 73 11.73 2.90 5.26
N THR A 74 10.93 3.69 4.56
CA THR A 74 10.36 4.93 5.10
C THR A 74 9.23 4.60 6.06
N ILE A 75 9.34 5.12 7.27
CA ILE A 75 8.36 4.94 8.34
C ILE A 75 7.62 6.26 8.55
N MET A 76 6.30 6.20 8.76
CA MET A 76 5.51 7.38 9.16
C MET A 76 6.02 7.98 10.47
N SER A 77 6.11 9.30 10.55
CA SER A 77 6.41 10.01 11.79
C SER A 77 5.30 9.80 12.82
N GLN A 78 5.59 10.06 14.10
CA GLN A 78 4.60 9.99 15.16
C GLN A 78 3.41 10.94 14.91
N SER A 79 3.68 12.14 14.37
CA SER A 79 2.65 13.10 14.00
C SER A 79 1.75 12.62 12.86
N ASP A 80 2.31 11.98 11.84
CA ASP A 80 1.52 11.44 10.74
C ASP A 80 0.72 10.20 11.16
N ARG A 81 1.22 9.37 12.08
CA ARG A 81 0.49 8.21 12.64
C ARG A 81 -0.74 8.60 13.47
N GLY A 82 -0.74 9.80 14.05
CA GLY A 82 -1.86 10.33 14.83
C GLY A 82 -3.01 10.90 13.99
N LYS A 83 -2.83 11.05 12.67
CA LYS A 83 -3.87 11.53 11.75
C LYS A 83 -4.88 10.45 11.44
N ASN A 84 -6.06 10.86 10.96
CA ASN A 84 -7.02 9.89 10.47
C ASN A 84 -6.47 9.20 9.22
N TRP A 85 -6.86 7.93 9.03
CA TRP A 85 -6.40 7.16 7.86
C TRP A 85 -6.83 7.80 6.54
N ASP A 86 -8.00 8.44 6.49
CA ASP A 86 -8.48 9.10 5.26
C ASP A 86 -7.63 10.33 4.89
N GLU A 87 -6.94 10.93 5.86
CA GLU A 87 -6.01 12.05 5.67
C GLU A 87 -4.60 11.59 5.28
N THR A 88 -4.31 10.29 5.41
CA THR A 88 -2.98 9.70 5.17
C THR A 88 -3.03 8.57 4.14
N ASN A 89 -4.00 8.62 3.21
CA ASN A 89 -4.12 7.67 2.11
C ASN A 89 -2.95 7.80 1.10
N PHE A 90 -2.89 6.91 0.10
CA PHE A 90 -1.76 6.89 -0.84
C PHE A 90 -1.63 8.17 -1.68
N GLY A 91 -2.75 8.85 -1.98
CA GLY A 91 -2.73 10.15 -2.66
C GLY A 91 -2.00 11.23 -1.84
N TRP A 92 -2.18 11.22 -0.51
CA TRP A 92 -1.42 12.09 0.40
C TRP A 92 0.08 11.76 0.39
N SER A 93 0.46 10.47 0.44
CA SER A 93 1.86 10.04 0.36
C SER A 93 2.52 10.49 -0.95
N LEU A 94 1.81 10.35 -2.08
CA LEU A 94 2.27 10.82 -3.37
C LEU A 94 2.41 12.34 -3.43
N LYS A 95 1.47 13.09 -2.85
CA LYS A 95 1.54 14.56 -2.80
C LYS A 95 2.77 15.02 -2.01
N LYS A 96 3.06 14.37 -0.90
CA LYS A 96 4.24 14.63 -0.06
C LYS A 96 5.57 14.30 -0.77
N ALA A 97 5.57 13.36 -1.71
CA ALA A 97 6.72 13.11 -2.58
C ALA A 97 6.82 14.13 -3.73
N ALA A 98 5.69 14.48 -4.34
CA ALA A 98 5.60 15.43 -5.44
C ALA A 98 5.84 16.89 -5.01
N SER A 99 5.75 17.22 -3.71
CA SER A 99 6.19 18.53 -3.21
C SER A 99 7.71 18.67 -3.17
N GLN A 100 8.46 17.57 -3.16
CA GLN A 100 9.92 17.57 -3.09
C GLN A 100 10.60 17.58 -4.48
N LYS A 101 9.88 17.22 -5.55
CA LYS A 101 10.37 17.15 -6.95
C LYS A 101 9.24 17.44 -7.93
N SER A 102 9.57 17.81 -9.17
CA SER A 102 8.57 18.06 -10.24
C SER A 102 7.51 16.96 -10.36
N SER A 103 6.24 17.35 -10.24
CA SER A 103 5.05 16.47 -10.20
C SER A 103 4.71 15.82 -11.54
N ALA A 104 5.22 16.35 -12.66
CA ALA A 104 4.80 15.95 -14.01
C ALA A 104 4.95 14.45 -14.30
N GLY A 105 5.99 13.81 -13.75
CA GLY A 105 6.22 12.36 -13.89
C GLY A 105 5.30 11.50 -13.02
N PHE A 106 4.82 12.03 -11.88
CA PHE A 106 3.91 11.34 -10.97
C PHE A 106 2.48 11.38 -11.51
N ASP A 107 2.04 12.51 -12.05
CA ASP A 107 0.67 12.70 -12.53
C ASP A 107 0.25 11.65 -13.56
N LYS A 108 1.12 11.37 -14.54
CA LYS A 108 0.81 10.39 -15.60
C LYS A 108 0.68 8.97 -15.04
N LYS A 109 1.62 8.55 -14.20
CA LYS A 109 1.60 7.23 -13.56
C LYS A 109 0.43 7.08 -12.60
N PHE A 110 0.11 8.13 -11.86
CA PHE A 110 -0.97 8.10 -10.90
C PHE A 110 -2.34 8.07 -11.59
N LYS A 111 -2.55 8.84 -12.66
CA LYS A 111 -3.76 8.74 -13.49
C LYS A 111 -3.94 7.34 -14.07
N ALA A 112 -2.88 6.73 -14.59
CA ALA A 112 -2.92 5.37 -15.10
C ALA A 112 -3.21 4.33 -14.02
N LEU A 113 -2.78 4.57 -12.77
CA LEU A 113 -3.11 3.71 -11.64
C LEU A 113 -4.60 3.84 -11.29
N LEU A 114 -5.13 5.07 -11.22
CA LEU A 114 -6.54 5.32 -10.89
C LEU A 114 -7.51 4.73 -11.94
N ASP A 115 -7.08 4.60 -13.18
CA ASP A 115 -7.85 4.01 -14.29
C ASP A 115 -7.79 2.48 -14.32
N SER A 116 -6.81 1.87 -13.63
CA SER A 116 -6.63 0.41 -13.62
C SER A 116 -7.59 -0.29 -12.66
N GLY A 117 -8.06 -1.48 -13.03
CA GLY A 117 -8.81 -2.38 -12.14
C GLY A 117 -7.90 -3.19 -11.20
N GLN A 118 -8.45 -3.75 -10.14
CA GLN A 118 -7.76 -4.56 -9.12
C GLN A 118 -7.26 -5.89 -9.67
N SER A 119 -7.95 -6.45 -10.66
CA SER A 119 -7.52 -7.66 -11.37
C SER A 119 -6.46 -7.40 -12.43
N ASP A 120 -6.15 -6.14 -12.73
CA ASP A 120 -5.08 -5.83 -13.66
C ASP A 120 -3.73 -6.00 -12.99
N TYR A 121 -2.95 -6.94 -13.53
CA TYR A 121 -1.50 -7.01 -13.32
C TYR A 121 -0.81 -5.63 -13.46
N ILE A 122 -1.37 -4.78 -14.34
CA ILE A 122 -0.94 -3.40 -14.56
C ILE A 122 -1.05 -2.55 -13.28
N ALA A 123 -2.13 -2.70 -12.50
CA ALA A 123 -2.33 -1.96 -11.25
C ALA A 123 -1.25 -2.32 -10.22
N SER A 124 -0.99 -3.61 -10.02
CA SER A 124 0.06 -4.12 -9.11
C SER A 124 1.45 -3.61 -9.51
N PHE A 125 1.76 -3.63 -10.80
CA PHE A 125 3.03 -3.13 -11.33
C PHE A 125 3.19 -1.62 -11.14
N GLN A 126 2.18 -0.83 -11.50
CA GLN A 126 2.21 0.63 -11.36
C GLN A 126 2.27 1.07 -9.89
N LEU A 127 1.49 0.44 -9.03
CA LEU A 127 1.51 0.68 -7.59
C LEU A 127 2.92 0.43 -7.04
N ARG A 128 3.53 -0.71 -7.38
CA ARG A 128 4.90 -1.02 -6.94
C ARG A 128 5.89 0.04 -7.38
N GLN A 129 5.83 0.49 -8.64
CA GLN A 129 6.72 1.53 -9.13
C GLN A 129 6.57 2.83 -8.35
N LEU A 130 5.34 3.26 -8.10
CA LEU A 130 5.05 4.48 -7.35
C LEU A 130 5.50 4.37 -5.90
N VAL A 131 5.20 3.26 -5.22
CA VAL A 131 5.62 2.98 -3.84
C VAL A 131 7.14 3.01 -3.68
N VAL A 132 7.88 2.31 -4.53
CA VAL A 132 9.36 2.33 -4.50
C VAL A 132 9.91 3.72 -4.79
N GLN A 133 9.28 4.44 -5.73
CA GLN A 133 9.69 5.79 -6.09
C GLN A 133 9.50 6.78 -4.94
N ILE A 134 8.36 6.75 -4.23
CA ILE A 134 8.11 7.65 -3.10
C ILE A 134 8.91 7.26 -1.85
N ASP A 135 9.15 5.96 -1.62
CA ASP A 135 10.04 5.48 -0.55
C ASP A 135 11.47 5.99 -0.75
N GLY A 136 11.98 5.94 -1.99
CA GLY A 136 13.28 6.52 -2.34
C GLY A 136 13.38 8.04 -2.15
N MET A 137 12.24 8.73 -2.02
CA MET A 137 12.14 10.16 -1.72
C MET A 137 11.83 10.43 -0.24
N GLY A 138 11.78 9.39 0.61
CA GLY A 138 11.49 9.54 2.03
C GLY A 138 10.04 9.94 2.35
N ALA A 139 9.11 9.77 1.40
CA ALA A 139 7.69 9.99 1.65
C ALA A 139 7.07 8.70 2.22
N PRO A 140 6.41 8.77 3.40
CA PRO A 140 5.92 7.60 4.08
C PRO A 140 4.58 7.10 3.50
N VAL A 141 4.31 5.80 3.65
CA VAL A 141 3.05 5.15 3.26
C VAL A 141 2.30 4.70 4.52
N ASN A 142 1.00 5.00 4.60
CA ASN A 142 0.13 4.38 5.58
C ASN A 142 -0.29 2.99 5.09
N TRP A 143 0.43 1.95 5.51
CA TRP A 143 0.25 0.58 5.03
C TRP A 143 -1.10 -0.05 5.38
N PRO A 144 -1.62 0.06 6.63
CA PRO A 144 -2.97 -0.38 6.95
C PRO A 144 -4.04 0.27 6.06
N LYS A 145 -3.93 1.59 5.84
CA LYS A 145 -4.85 2.30 4.94
C LYS A 145 -4.68 1.87 3.48
N LEU A 146 -3.46 1.72 2.99
CA LEU A 146 -3.20 1.25 1.63
C LEU A 146 -3.82 -0.13 1.41
N LEU A 147 -3.61 -1.09 2.31
CA LEU A 147 -4.22 -2.42 2.19
C LEU A 147 -5.75 -2.35 2.21
N GLN A 148 -6.33 -1.54 3.09
CA GLN A 148 -7.78 -1.31 3.09
C GLN A 148 -8.29 -0.75 1.75
N ASP A 149 -7.60 0.25 1.21
CA ASP A 149 -7.96 0.90 -0.04
C ASP A 149 -7.86 -0.09 -1.20
N LEU A 150 -6.79 -0.89 -1.25
CA LEU A 150 -6.63 -1.94 -2.25
C LEU A 150 -7.73 -2.99 -2.15
N LEU A 151 -8.16 -3.39 -0.94
CA LEU A 151 -9.25 -4.36 -0.76
C LEU A 151 -10.62 -3.83 -1.19
N ASN A 152 -10.78 -2.50 -1.29
CA ASN A 152 -12.01 -1.85 -1.75
C ASN A 152 -11.84 -1.19 -3.14
N TRP A 153 -10.79 -1.53 -3.87
CA TRP A 153 -10.46 -0.89 -5.14
C TRP A 153 -11.58 -1.04 -6.18
N GLU A 154 -12.20 -2.22 -6.26
CA GLU A 154 -13.32 -2.53 -7.17
C GLU A 154 -14.70 -2.13 -6.62
N HIS A 155 -14.77 -1.30 -5.57
CA HIS A 155 -16.07 -0.89 -5.07
C HIS A 155 -16.84 -0.09 -6.14
N PRO A 156 -18.13 -0.38 -6.40
CA PRO A 156 -18.90 0.28 -7.47
C PRO A 156 -18.92 1.81 -7.41
N ASP A 157 -18.83 2.37 -6.20
CA ASP A 157 -18.80 3.83 -6.01
C ASP A 157 -17.45 4.49 -6.37
N HIS A 158 -16.41 3.70 -6.67
CA HIS A 158 -15.04 4.15 -6.93
C HIS A 158 -14.52 5.15 -5.88
N PHE A 159 -14.90 4.93 -4.61
CA PHE A 159 -14.61 5.90 -3.55
C PHE A 159 -13.12 5.97 -3.24
N VAL A 160 -12.38 4.87 -3.38
CA VAL A 160 -10.93 4.81 -3.14
C VAL A 160 -10.21 5.71 -4.13
N GLN A 161 -10.48 5.53 -5.43
CA GLN A 161 -9.89 6.32 -6.51
C GLN A 161 -10.22 7.81 -6.33
N LYS A 162 -11.48 8.13 -6.01
CA LYS A 162 -11.91 9.51 -5.72
C LYS A 162 -11.16 10.11 -4.53
N ASN A 163 -10.99 9.36 -3.43
CA ASN A 163 -10.30 9.84 -2.24
C ASN A 163 -8.80 10.02 -2.46
N TRP A 164 -8.17 9.09 -3.18
CA TRP A 164 -6.77 9.19 -3.60
C TRP A 164 -6.55 10.41 -4.52
N ALA A 165 -7.42 10.59 -5.51
CA ALA A 165 -7.38 11.74 -6.41
C ALA A 165 -7.59 13.07 -5.67
N ARG A 166 -8.54 13.13 -4.72
CA ARG A 166 -8.75 14.31 -3.87
C ARG A 166 -7.50 14.66 -3.07
N ALA A 167 -6.94 13.69 -2.36
CA ALA A 167 -5.75 13.91 -1.54
C ALA A 167 -4.52 14.36 -2.35
N TYR A 168 -4.40 13.91 -3.60
CA TYR A 168 -3.27 14.25 -4.46
C TYR A 168 -3.45 15.57 -5.24
N PHE A 169 -4.59 15.76 -5.92
CA PHE A 169 -4.82 16.87 -6.84
C PHE A 169 -5.47 18.10 -6.22
N MET A 170 -6.18 17.96 -5.08
CA MET A 170 -6.73 19.14 -4.43
C MET A 170 -5.57 20.00 -3.90
N ARG A 171 -5.59 21.28 -4.28
CA ARG A 171 -4.72 22.29 -3.68
C ARG A 171 -5.02 22.35 -2.19
N ASP A 172 -3.98 22.53 -1.39
CA ASP A 172 -4.18 22.88 0.01
C ASP A 172 -4.97 24.19 0.04
N LYS A 173 -5.95 24.31 0.95
CA LYS A 173 -6.54 25.62 1.20
C LYS A 173 -5.39 26.50 1.68
N GLU A 174 -5.09 27.55 0.94
CA GLU A 174 -4.30 28.68 1.47
C GLU A 174 -5.06 29.18 2.71
N GLU A 175 -4.47 29.00 3.89
CA GLU A 175 -4.86 29.70 5.12
C GLU A 175 -4.27 31.11 5.12
#